data_AF-K1SYA7-F1
#
_entry.id   AF-K1SYA7-F1
#
_cell.length_a   1.000
_cell.length_b   1.000
_cell.length_c   1.000
_cell.angle_alpha   90.00
_cell.angle_beta   90.00
_cell.angle_gamma   90.00
#
_symmetry.space_group_name_H-M   'P 1'
#
loop_
_entity.id
_entity.type
_entity.pdbx_description
1 polymer ?
#
loop_
_entity_poly.entity_id
_entity_poly.type
_entity_poly.pdbx_seq_one_letter_code
_entity_poly.pdbx_strand_id
1 'polypeptide(L)'
;TVHLYLTHGSPLKSVHDYYFCDPTTDWALSQAPFFDAVNSYEFHIPLEKLVTLGFPRNDDLFTHKCDLKDIFGAEFDRFVVWYPTYRQHKNSLVATTDISIPVIHDPAAAAAVNEAARATNTLVIVKPHPAQDLSHIRALELSHLRFIDDGLFAAHGITSYEFLACTDALITDYSSVLF
;
A
#
# COMPACT_ATOMS: atom_id res chain seq x y z
N THR A 1 -10.75 24.20 -21.17
CA THR A 1 -10.64 23.31 -19.99
C THR A 1 -9.22 22.83 -19.92
N VAL A 2 -8.66 22.65 -18.72
CA VAL A 2 -7.33 22.06 -18.53
C VAL A 2 -7.52 20.66 -17.94
N HIS A 3 -6.90 19.64 -18.52
CA HIS A 3 -6.90 18.27 -18.04
C HIS A 3 -5.56 17.93 -17.40
N LEU A 4 -5.58 17.73 -16.08
CA LEU A 4 -4.41 17.33 -15.31
C LEU A 4 -4.51 15.85 -14.94
N TYR A 5 -3.53 15.06 -15.37
CA TYR A 5 -3.42 13.66 -14.97
C TYR A 5 -2.56 13.55 -13.71
N LEU A 6 -3.18 13.19 -12.59
CA LEU A 6 -2.48 13.04 -11.30
C LEU A 6 -1.61 11.76 -11.23
N THR A 7 -1.72 10.88 -12.22
CA THR A 7 -1.19 9.52 -12.20
C THR A 7 -1.71 8.69 -11.01
N HIS A 8 -1.14 7.51 -10.77
CA HIS A 8 -1.52 6.65 -9.65
C HIS A 8 -0.31 6.16 -8.83
N GLY A 9 0.83 6.81 -8.99
CA GLY A 9 2.09 6.45 -8.33
C GLY A 9 3.23 6.25 -9.33
N SER A 10 4.43 6.20 -8.78
CA SER A 10 5.63 5.95 -9.59
C SER A 10 5.73 4.47 -9.96
N PRO A 11 5.95 4.14 -11.25
CA PRO A 11 5.95 2.76 -11.71
C PRO A 11 7.19 2.02 -11.21
N LEU A 12 6.96 0.86 -10.61
CA LEU A 12 7.99 -0.15 -10.31
C LEU A 12 7.93 -1.32 -11.29
N LYS A 13 6.74 -1.63 -11.79
CA LYS A 13 6.47 -2.66 -12.79
C LYS A 13 6.30 -1.97 -14.12
N SER A 14 6.76 -2.62 -15.19
CA SER A 14 6.49 -2.10 -16.53
C SER A 14 4.99 -2.15 -16.80
N VAL A 15 4.49 -1.03 -17.29
CA VAL A 15 3.10 -0.79 -17.69
C VAL A 15 3.00 -0.19 -19.08
N HIS A 16 4.14 -0.07 -19.77
CA HIS A 16 4.27 0.44 -21.13
C HIS A 16 3.16 -0.06 -22.06
N ASP A 17 2.98 -1.37 -22.16
CA ASP A 17 2.00 -1.97 -23.07
C ASP A 17 0.56 -2.02 -22.51
N TYR A 18 0.35 -1.50 -21.29
CA TYR A 18 -0.92 -1.61 -20.57
C TYR A 18 -1.60 -0.26 -20.35
N TYR A 19 -0.82 0.80 -20.10
CA TYR A 19 -1.33 2.15 -19.86
C TYR A 19 -0.87 3.13 -20.95
N PHE A 20 -1.84 3.85 -21.50
CA PHE A 20 -1.61 4.91 -22.47
C PHE A 20 -2.21 6.21 -21.94
N CYS A 21 -1.39 7.26 -21.87
CA CYS A 21 -1.86 8.58 -21.51
C CYS A 21 -2.91 9.06 -22.53
N ASP A 22 -4.03 9.57 -22.02
CA ASP A 22 -5.07 10.13 -22.87
C ASP A 22 -4.51 11.34 -23.65
N PRO A 23 -4.67 11.42 -24.99
CA PRO A 23 -4.14 12.51 -25.80
C PRO A 23 -4.63 13.91 -25.39
N THR A 24 -5.78 13.99 -24.72
CA THR A 24 -6.36 15.24 -24.20
C THR A 24 -5.72 15.71 -22.89
N THR A 25 -4.76 14.95 -22.33
CA THR A 25 -4.00 15.36 -21.14
C THR A 25 -3.11 16.56 -21.47
N ASP A 26 -3.32 17.68 -20.79
CA ASP A 26 -2.48 18.87 -20.92
C ASP A 26 -1.19 18.70 -20.12
N TRP A 27 -1.33 18.21 -18.87
CA TRP A 27 -0.22 18.06 -17.92
C TRP A 27 -0.38 16.77 -17.14
N ALA A 28 0.73 16.16 -16.74
CA ALA A 28 0.76 14.99 -15.89
C ALA A 28 1.72 15.20 -14.71
N LEU A 29 1.30 14.81 -13.50
CA LEU A 29 2.17 14.94 -12.34
C LEU A 29 3.25 13.86 -12.32
N SER A 30 4.44 14.24 -11.88
CA SER A 30 5.52 13.32 -11.55
C SER A 30 5.95 13.50 -10.10
N GLN A 31 6.32 12.41 -9.46
CA GLN A 31 6.69 12.42 -8.05
C GLN A 31 8.00 13.17 -7.79
N ALA A 32 8.99 12.93 -8.65
CA ALA A 32 10.33 13.48 -8.53
C ALA A 32 11.00 13.45 -9.92
N PRO A 33 12.04 14.29 -10.17
CA PRO A 33 12.67 14.36 -11.49
C PRO A 33 13.24 13.02 -11.95
N PHE A 34 13.63 12.17 -10.99
CA PHE A 34 14.06 10.80 -11.23
C PHE A 34 13.04 9.98 -12.04
N PHE A 35 11.74 10.18 -11.80
CA PHE A 35 10.67 9.44 -12.45
C PHE A 35 10.23 10.03 -13.79
N ASP A 36 10.71 11.21 -14.20
CA ASP A 36 10.17 11.87 -15.41
C ASP A 36 10.41 11.03 -16.67
N ALA A 37 11.64 10.53 -16.84
CA ALA A 37 11.97 9.64 -17.96
C ALA A 37 11.23 8.30 -17.88
N VAL A 38 11.05 7.78 -16.66
CA VAL A 38 10.33 6.51 -16.44
C VAL A 38 8.86 6.68 -16.77
N ASN A 39 8.22 7.73 -16.27
CA ASN A 39 6.81 8.05 -16.53
C ASN A 39 6.57 8.36 -18.00
N SER A 40 7.51 9.06 -18.66
CA SER A 40 7.42 9.33 -20.09
C SER A 40 7.41 8.04 -20.90
N TYR A 41 8.31 7.12 -20.58
CA TYR A 41 8.37 5.81 -21.24
C TYR A 41 7.17 4.93 -20.89
N GLU A 42 6.92 4.66 -19.62
CA GLU A 42 5.93 3.69 -19.14
C GLU A 42 4.48 4.12 -19.40
N PHE A 43 4.19 5.42 -19.42
CA PHE A 43 2.83 5.93 -19.62
C PHE A 43 2.62 6.63 -20.96
N HIS A 44 3.64 6.66 -21.83
CA HIS A 44 3.59 7.37 -23.11
C HIS A 44 3.30 8.88 -22.96
N ILE A 45 3.86 9.51 -21.94
CA ILE A 45 3.67 10.94 -21.65
C ILE A 45 4.84 11.73 -22.26
N PRO A 46 4.60 12.75 -23.11
CA PRO A 46 5.66 13.65 -23.54
C PRO A 46 6.34 14.33 -22.36
N LEU A 47 7.68 14.39 -22.34
CA LEU A 47 8.46 14.94 -21.22
C LEU A 47 8.04 16.38 -20.88
N GLU A 48 7.74 17.19 -21.90
CA GLU A 48 7.31 18.58 -21.73
C GLU A 48 5.95 18.74 -21.04
N LYS A 49 5.15 17.67 -20.95
CA LYS A 49 3.86 17.66 -20.23
C LYS A 49 4.00 17.21 -18.77
N LEU A 50 5.16 16.69 -18.37
CA LEU A 50 5.38 16.26 -16.99
C LEU A 50 5.65 17.46 -16.09
N VAL A 51 4.98 17.48 -14.94
CA VAL A 51 5.07 18.53 -13.93
C VAL A 51 5.45 17.91 -12.60
N THR A 52 6.66 18.19 -12.15
CA THR A 52 7.26 17.50 -11.02
C THR A 52 7.01 18.26 -9.72
N LEU A 53 5.89 17.91 -9.07
CA LEU A 53 5.41 18.56 -7.83
C LEU A 53 5.18 17.57 -6.69
N GLY A 54 5.40 16.27 -6.91
CA GLY A 54 4.88 15.24 -6.01
C GLY A 54 3.42 14.93 -6.32
N PHE A 55 2.83 14.03 -5.52
CA PHE A 55 1.41 13.68 -5.62
C PHE A 55 0.63 14.31 -4.46
N PRO A 56 -0.54 14.93 -4.70
CA PRO A 56 -1.34 15.52 -3.62
C PRO A 56 -1.70 14.53 -2.50
N ARG A 57 -1.87 13.25 -2.83
CA ARG A 57 -2.13 12.19 -1.82
C ARG A 57 -0.97 11.96 -0.85
N ASN A 58 0.25 12.38 -1.21
CA ASN A 58 1.41 12.24 -0.35
C ASN A 58 1.49 13.37 0.68
N ASP A 59 0.72 14.45 0.53
CA ASP A 59 0.61 15.51 1.54
C ASP A 59 0.08 14.93 2.86
N ASP A 60 -0.82 13.95 2.77
CA ASP A 60 -1.37 13.19 3.91
C ASP A 60 -0.27 12.51 4.75
N LEU A 61 0.88 12.14 4.16
CA LEU A 61 2.01 11.53 4.89
C LEU A 61 2.64 12.48 5.91
N PHE A 62 2.43 13.78 5.73
CA PHE A 62 2.94 14.82 6.61
C PHE A 62 1.87 15.29 7.61
N THR A 63 0.78 14.53 7.75
CA THR A 63 -0.28 14.77 8.72
C THR A 63 -0.31 13.63 9.74
N HIS A 64 -0.42 13.96 11.03
CA HIS A 64 -0.58 12.98 12.10
C HIS A 64 -2.01 13.06 12.63
N LYS A 65 -2.95 12.44 11.89
CA LYS A 65 -4.39 12.55 12.17
C LYS A 65 -4.95 11.53 13.15
N CYS A 66 -4.22 10.46 13.48
CA CYS A 66 -4.66 9.48 14.46
C CYS A 66 -3.54 9.07 15.41
N ASP A 67 -3.94 8.55 16.58
CA ASP A 67 -3.06 7.80 17.47
C ASP A 67 -3.39 6.32 17.31
N LEU A 68 -2.40 5.52 16.89
CA LEU A 68 -2.60 4.08 16.70
C LEU A 68 -2.83 3.34 18.01
N LYS A 69 -2.45 3.92 19.16
CA LYS A 69 -2.78 3.38 20.49
C LYS A 69 -4.27 3.47 20.80
N ASP A 70 -4.95 4.50 20.31
CA ASP A 70 -6.41 4.63 20.46
C ASP A 70 -7.17 3.62 19.58
N ILE A 71 -6.57 3.23 18.45
CA ILE A 71 -7.18 2.30 17.49
C ILE A 71 -6.93 0.84 17.89
N PHE A 72 -5.70 0.51 18.29
CA PHE A 72 -5.29 -0.89 18.49
C PHE A 72 -4.96 -1.26 19.93
N GLY A 73 -4.78 -0.29 20.82
CA GLY A 73 -4.43 -0.52 22.22
C GLY A 73 -3.10 0.13 22.62
N ALA A 74 -3.06 0.67 23.83
CA ALA A 74 -1.90 1.34 24.40
C ALA A 74 -0.81 0.37 24.90
N GLU A 75 -1.08 -0.94 24.90
CA GLU A 75 -0.14 -1.98 25.27
C GLU A 75 1.03 -2.13 24.29
N PHE A 76 0.86 -1.71 23.03
CA PHE A 76 1.91 -1.85 22.01
C PHE A 76 2.90 -0.69 22.04
N ASP A 77 4.18 -1.01 21.89
CA ASP A 77 5.26 -0.02 21.87
C ASP A 77 5.49 0.58 20.48
N ARG A 78 5.21 -0.20 19.43
CA ARG A 78 5.44 0.16 18.02
C ARG A 78 4.38 -0.42 17.11
N PHE A 79 4.15 0.26 15.99
CA PHE A 79 3.20 -0.10 14.95
C PHE A 79 3.90 -0.18 13.60
N VAL A 80 3.93 -1.36 13.01
CA VAL A 80 4.49 -1.60 11.68
C VAL A 80 3.35 -1.97 10.75
N VAL A 81 3.19 -1.23 9.67
CA VAL A 81 2.18 -1.56 8.66
C VAL A 81 2.78 -2.41 7.56
N TRP A 82 2.00 -3.39 7.09
CA TRP A 82 2.36 -4.22 5.96
C TRP A 82 1.32 -4.08 4.85
N TYR A 83 1.76 -3.50 3.72
CA TYR A 83 1.01 -3.38 2.47
C TYR A 83 1.55 -4.35 1.42
N PRO A 84 1.15 -5.64 1.45
CA PRO A 84 1.51 -6.60 0.41
C PRO A 84 0.75 -6.28 -0.88
N THR A 85 1.38 -6.51 -2.04
CA THR A 85 0.65 -6.45 -3.30
C THR A 85 -0.25 -7.67 -3.46
N TYR A 86 -1.32 -7.50 -4.22
CA TYR A 86 -2.29 -8.54 -4.54
C TYR A 86 -1.65 -9.76 -5.25
N ARG A 87 -2.09 -10.97 -4.90
CA ARG A 87 -1.60 -12.24 -5.49
C ARG A 87 -2.68 -13.11 -6.12
N GLN A 88 -3.84 -13.22 -5.46
CA GLN A 88 -4.90 -14.12 -5.88
C GLN A 88 -6.29 -13.57 -5.54
N HIS A 89 -7.25 -13.86 -6.41
CA HIS A 89 -8.67 -13.56 -6.17
C HIS A 89 -9.32 -14.64 -5.31
N LYS A 90 -10.18 -14.26 -4.37
CA LYS A 90 -11.10 -15.13 -3.61
C LYS A 90 -11.98 -16.06 -4.45
N ASN A 91 -12.08 -15.79 -5.76
CA ASN A 91 -12.98 -16.50 -6.68
C ASN A 91 -12.20 -17.21 -7.80
N SER A 92 -10.89 -17.36 -7.66
CA SER A 92 -10.00 -17.95 -8.69
C SER A 92 -10.04 -17.28 -10.07
N LEU A 93 -10.62 -16.06 -10.16
CA LEU A 93 -10.76 -15.31 -11.42
C LEU A 93 -9.41 -14.85 -11.97
N VAL A 94 -8.45 -14.59 -11.09
CA VAL A 94 -7.05 -14.30 -11.40
C VAL A 94 -6.21 -14.95 -10.30
N ALA A 95 -5.51 -16.04 -10.62
CA ALA A 95 -4.52 -16.65 -9.74
C ALA A 95 -3.15 -16.47 -10.39
N THR A 96 -2.34 -15.56 -9.87
CA THR A 96 -0.93 -15.47 -10.29
C THR A 96 -0.05 -16.44 -9.49
N THR A 97 -0.50 -16.83 -8.30
CA THR A 97 0.16 -17.79 -7.38
C THR A 97 -0.88 -18.44 -6.45
N ASP A 98 -0.58 -19.61 -5.89
CA ASP A 98 -1.38 -20.25 -4.82
C ASP A 98 -1.15 -19.62 -3.41
N ILE A 99 -0.38 -18.53 -3.34
CA ILE A 99 0.03 -17.86 -2.11
C ILE A 99 -0.91 -16.66 -1.87
N SER A 100 -1.58 -16.64 -0.72
CA SER A 100 -2.49 -15.55 -0.34
C SER A 100 -1.73 -14.27 -0.03
N ILE A 101 -0.73 -14.33 0.84
CA ILE A 101 0.10 -13.19 1.24
C ILE A 101 1.57 -13.64 1.18
N PRO A 102 2.48 -12.84 0.60
CA PRO A 102 3.91 -13.14 0.68
C PRO A 102 4.34 -13.41 2.12
N VAL A 103 5.24 -14.38 2.32
CA VAL A 103 5.81 -14.76 3.63
C VAL A 103 4.81 -15.42 4.61
N ILE A 104 3.63 -14.86 4.87
CA ILE A 104 2.67 -15.38 5.88
C ILE A 104 1.52 -16.22 5.29
N HIS A 105 1.74 -16.87 4.16
CA HIS A 105 0.73 -17.69 3.49
C HIS A 105 0.44 -19.02 4.20
N ASP A 106 1.38 -19.50 5.02
CA ASP A 106 1.17 -20.65 5.89
C ASP A 106 1.00 -20.23 7.37
N PRO A 107 0.20 -20.97 8.15
CA PRO A 107 0.00 -20.67 9.56
C PRO A 107 1.27 -20.63 10.42
N ALA A 108 2.28 -21.46 10.11
CA ALA A 108 3.49 -21.52 10.90
C ALA A 108 4.35 -20.27 10.69
N ALA A 109 4.44 -19.75 9.47
CA ALA A 109 5.10 -18.49 9.17
C ALA A 109 4.34 -17.31 9.77
N ALA A 110 3.00 -17.30 9.71
CA ALA A 110 2.20 -16.26 10.37
C ALA A 110 2.44 -16.26 11.90
N ALA A 111 2.51 -17.44 12.52
CA ALA A 111 2.85 -17.58 13.93
C ALA A 111 4.30 -17.14 14.24
N ALA A 112 5.26 -17.46 13.37
CA ALA A 112 6.66 -17.03 13.54
C ALA A 112 6.79 -15.50 13.48
N VAL A 113 6.10 -14.84 12.55
CA VAL A 113 6.06 -13.37 12.49
C VAL A 113 5.40 -12.79 13.73
N ASN A 114 4.28 -13.38 14.19
CA ASN A 114 3.62 -12.97 15.42
C ASN A 114 4.57 -13.05 16.64
N GLU A 115 5.30 -14.15 16.79
CA GLU A 115 6.24 -14.31 17.92
C GLU A 115 7.42 -13.35 17.86
N ALA A 116 7.94 -13.08 16.66
CA ALA A 116 8.97 -12.06 16.48
C ALA A 116 8.47 -10.66 16.86
N ALA A 117 7.27 -10.30 16.43
CA ALA A 117 6.63 -9.03 16.74
C ALA A 117 6.31 -8.90 18.25
N ARG A 118 5.86 -10.00 18.87
CA ARG A 118 5.62 -10.09 20.32
C ARG A 118 6.89 -9.89 21.14
N ALA A 119 8.03 -10.42 20.69
CA ALA A 119 9.31 -10.28 21.39
C ALA A 119 9.77 -8.82 21.52
N THR A 120 9.29 -7.93 20.64
CA THR A 120 9.58 -6.49 20.65
C THR A 120 8.36 -5.63 20.96
N ASN A 121 7.26 -6.26 21.41
CA ASN A 121 5.98 -5.61 21.70
C ASN A 121 5.49 -4.69 20.56
N THR A 122 5.71 -5.16 19.33
CA THR A 122 5.37 -4.45 18.09
C THR A 122 4.10 -5.06 17.52
N LEU A 123 3.15 -4.23 17.13
CA LEU A 123 1.99 -4.68 16.38
C LEU A 123 2.27 -4.59 14.88
N VAL A 124 2.19 -5.72 14.18
CA VAL A 124 2.24 -5.78 12.72
C VAL A 124 0.82 -5.74 12.16
N ILE A 125 0.53 -4.75 11.33
CA ILE A 125 -0.81 -4.45 10.82
C ILE A 125 -0.82 -4.70 9.30
N VAL A 126 -1.45 -5.79 8.88
CA VAL A 126 -1.51 -6.19 7.48
C VAL A 126 -2.78 -5.67 6.82
N LYS A 127 -2.64 -4.89 5.74
CA LYS A 127 -3.75 -4.44 4.90
C LYS A 127 -3.67 -5.14 3.52
N PRO A 128 -4.26 -6.33 3.38
CA PRO A 128 -4.32 -7.03 2.10
C PRO A 128 -5.33 -6.38 1.15
N HIS A 129 -5.28 -6.77 -0.12
CA HIS A 129 -6.30 -6.38 -1.09
C HIS A 129 -7.69 -6.95 -0.71
N PRO A 130 -8.80 -6.22 -0.89
CA PRO A 130 -10.15 -6.68 -0.48
C PRO A 130 -10.57 -8.02 -1.08
N ALA A 131 -10.11 -8.29 -2.31
CA ALA A 131 -10.41 -9.51 -3.04
C ALA A 131 -9.50 -10.71 -2.69
N GLN A 132 -8.61 -10.59 -1.71
CA GLN A 132 -7.65 -11.65 -1.35
C GLN A 132 -8.19 -12.57 -0.26
N ASP A 133 -8.09 -13.90 -0.44
CA ASP A 133 -8.57 -14.86 0.56
C ASP A 133 -7.65 -14.88 1.80
N LEU A 134 -8.24 -14.64 2.97
CA LEU A 134 -7.57 -14.55 4.27
C LEU A 134 -8.11 -15.56 5.27
N SER A 135 -9.06 -16.42 4.86
CA SER A 135 -9.81 -17.31 5.74
C SER A 135 -8.88 -18.16 6.62
N HIS A 136 -7.83 -18.74 6.02
CA HIS A 136 -6.86 -19.57 6.71
C HIS A 136 -6.03 -18.84 7.77
N ILE A 137 -5.74 -17.54 7.58
CA ILE A 137 -4.85 -16.79 8.48
C ILE A 137 -5.65 -16.10 9.58
N ARG A 138 -6.84 -15.56 9.26
CA ARG A 138 -7.71 -14.89 10.26
C ARG A 138 -8.17 -15.86 11.36
N ALA A 139 -8.20 -17.16 11.11
CA ALA A 139 -8.56 -18.18 12.10
C ALA A 139 -7.52 -18.38 13.22
N LEU A 140 -6.31 -17.82 13.10
CA LEU A 140 -5.20 -18.10 14.02
C LEU A 140 -5.17 -17.22 15.29
N GLU A 141 -6.07 -16.25 15.42
CA GLU A 141 -6.19 -15.38 16.61
C GLU A 141 -4.86 -14.77 17.13
N LEU A 142 -4.01 -14.29 16.22
CA LEU A 142 -2.64 -13.83 16.51
C LEU A 142 -2.59 -12.51 17.27
N SER A 143 -1.85 -12.43 18.38
CA SER A 143 -1.86 -11.27 19.30
C SER A 143 -1.16 -10.01 18.77
N HIS A 144 -0.11 -10.15 17.96
CA HIS A 144 0.76 -9.08 17.46
C HIS A 144 0.79 -9.01 15.92
N LEU A 145 -0.10 -9.75 15.24
CA LEU A 145 -0.32 -9.68 13.80
C LEU A 145 -1.82 -9.51 13.54
N ARG A 146 -2.23 -8.35 13.03
CA ARG A 146 -3.64 -8.01 12.81
C ARG A 146 -3.93 -7.67 11.37
N PHE A 147 -5.13 -7.99 10.91
CA PHE A 147 -5.59 -7.69 9.56
C PHE A 147 -6.60 -6.55 9.59
N ILE A 148 -6.42 -5.59 8.70
CA ILE A 148 -7.32 -4.45 8.54
C ILE A 148 -7.83 -4.36 7.10
N ASP A 149 -8.86 -3.56 6.87
CA ASP A 149 -9.39 -3.22 5.55
C ASP A 149 -9.76 -1.73 5.49
N ASP A 150 -10.31 -1.29 4.37
CA ASP A 150 -10.73 0.10 4.17
C ASP A 150 -11.84 0.53 5.16
N GLY A 151 -12.55 -0.41 5.78
CA GLY A 151 -13.55 -0.12 6.80
C GLY A 151 -12.94 0.51 8.05
N LEU A 152 -11.71 0.15 8.42
CA LEU A 152 -11.00 0.79 9.54
C LEU A 152 -10.73 2.27 9.23
N PHE A 153 -10.25 2.56 8.03
CA PHE A 153 -9.96 3.94 7.61
C PHE A 153 -11.22 4.80 7.61
N ALA A 154 -12.32 4.27 7.07
CA ALA A 154 -13.62 4.93 7.08
C ALA A 154 -14.15 5.17 8.52
N ALA A 155 -14.03 4.18 9.41
CA ALA A 155 -14.50 4.28 10.79
C ALA A 155 -13.77 5.37 11.60
N HIS A 156 -12.52 5.65 11.26
CA HIS A 156 -11.70 6.67 11.93
C HIS A 156 -11.59 7.98 11.13
N GLY A 157 -12.24 8.09 9.97
CA GLY A 157 -12.21 9.31 9.15
C GLY A 157 -10.81 9.69 8.65
N ILE A 158 -9.97 8.68 8.40
CA ILE A 158 -8.59 8.85 7.93
C ILE A 158 -8.38 8.20 6.56
N THR A 159 -7.39 8.65 5.80
CA THR A 159 -6.94 8.00 4.57
C THR A 159 -5.89 6.92 4.86
N SER A 160 -5.58 6.09 3.87
CA SER A 160 -4.50 5.10 3.99
C SER A 160 -3.12 5.75 4.18
N TYR A 161 -2.92 6.96 3.65
CA TYR A 161 -1.64 7.67 3.75
C TYR A 161 -1.52 8.38 5.10
N GLU A 162 -2.62 8.92 5.63
CA GLU A 162 -2.66 9.44 7.01
C GLU A 162 -2.43 8.32 8.05
N PHE A 163 -2.96 7.12 7.78
CA PHE A 163 -2.64 5.95 8.59
C PHE A 163 -1.15 5.59 8.53
N LEU A 164 -0.59 5.52 7.31
CA LEU A 164 0.84 5.23 7.09
C LEU A 164 1.75 6.25 7.81
N ALA A 165 1.37 7.53 7.80
CA ALA A 165 2.07 8.61 8.51
C ALA A 165 2.19 8.39 10.03
N CYS A 166 1.30 7.58 10.61
CA CYS A 166 1.25 7.31 12.04
C CYS A 166 1.97 6.01 12.43
N THR A 167 2.57 5.30 11.48
CA THR A 167 3.27 4.02 11.70
C THR A 167 4.78 4.22 11.82
N ASP A 168 5.46 3.34 12.55
CA ASP A 168 6.91 3.38 12.74
C ASP A 168 7.67 2.85 11.52
N ALA A 169 7.06 1.94 10.76
CA ALA A 169 7.69 1.32 9.60
C ALA A 169 6.66 0.74 8.62
N LEU A 170 7.09 0.64 7.36
CA LEU A 170 6.36 -0.01 6.27
C LEU A 170 7.08 -1.30 5.85
N ILE A 171 6.34 -2.40 5.82
CA ILE A 171 6.69 -3.63 5.11
C ILE A 171 5.90 -3.64 3.80
N THR A 172 6.58 -3.80 2.67
CA THR A 172 5.94 -3.97 1.37
C THR A 172 6.79 -4.89 0.49
N ASP A 173 6.36 -5.11 -0.75
CA ASP A 173 7.06 -5.92 -1.74
C ASP A 173 7.28 -5.09 -3.01
N TYR A 174 6.76 -5.51 -4.15
CA TYR A 174 6.85 -4.79 -5.42
C TYR A 174 5.70 -3.79 -5.60
N SER A 175 5.52 -2.91 -4.62
CA SER A 175 4.49 -1.87 -4.60
C SER A 175 5.06 -0.49 -4.87
N SER A 176 4.29 0.35 -5.56
CA SER A 176 4.63 1.77 -5.74
C SER A 176 4.54 2.56 -4.43
N VAL A 177 3.90 2.04 -3.37
CA VAL A 177 3.81 2.71 -2.05
C VAL A 177 5.16 2.82 -1.34
N LEU A 178 6.18 2.14 -1.86
CA LEU A 178 7.57 2.31 -1.43
C LEU A 178 8.08 3.74 -1.64
N PHE A 179 7.57 4.42 -2.67
CA PHE A 179 8.00 5.76 -3.07
C PHE A 179 7.04 6.82 -2.53
#